data_AF-A0A815LAJ1-F1
#
_entry.id   AF-A0A815LAJ1-F1
#
_cell.length_a   1.000
_cell.length_b   1.000
_cell.length_c   1.000
_cell.angle_alpha   90.00
_cell.angle_beta   90.00
_cell.angle_gamma   90.00
#
_symmetry.space_group_name_H-M   'P 1'
#
loop_
_entity.id
_entity.type
_entity.pdbx_description
1 polymer ?
#
loop_
_entity_poly.entity_id
_entity_poly.type
_entity_poly.pdbx_seq_one_letter_code
_entity_poly.pdbx_strand_id
1 'polypeptide(L)'
;MIPQKEAVLAVCEFLGRHGYKKIRGLSINTIKALFLHVLENSYFVLQLPGLEPKYYKQTRGGAMGSACTQVLADIYVRKWENDFVQKQQQENELYFRFRDDVFITTRLMPQQIESRLSELNQKDSSLKITWEGGKKVDYLDVTTEIEAPNFKTTVFRKLAAQPYVLPFHSSHPKHITRNIPHAAALRATRICSHRDDLRNELDRIRIMLLLNKYPPRFIDRQMERFFQEVTKEKTGDLLLGVNHHKYREKVLDTTWNKKDKKKIDFNNDVLVHFTYTPSLTHFGARFHQIWQEIFEGTPLDDIPVMYANRLTDSLKHILVQKKPSKEAIRLLPTSSE
;
A
#
# COMPACT_ATOMS: atom_id res chain seq x y z
N MET A 1 8.80 -22.65 -3.23
CA MET A 1 9.63 -21.54 -3.77
C MET A 1 9.63 -21.66 -5.28
N ILE A 2 9.47 -20.55 -6.00
CA ILE A 2 9.35 -20.55 -7.46
C ILE A 2 10.58 -21.20 -8.12
N PRO A 3 10.41 -21.98 -9.19
CA PRO A 3 11.53 -22.47 -10.01
C PRO A 3 12.22 -21.31 -10.72
N GLN A 4 13.55 -21.21 -10.58
CA GLN A 4 14.32 -20.04 -11.04
C GLN A 4 14.21 -19.85 -12.56
N LYS A 5 14.51 -20.88 -13.35
CA LYS A 5 14.57 -20.79 -14.82
C LYS A 5 13.19 -20.52 -15.42
N GLU A 6 12.19 -21.24 -14.92
CA GLU A 6 10.80 -21.17 -15.37
C GLU A 6 10.19 -19.81 -15.02
N ALA A 7 10.53 -19.24 -13.86
CA ALA A 7 10.14 -17.88 -13.51
C ALA A 7 10.75 -16.84 -14.46
N VAL A 8 12.03 -16.95 -14.82
CA VAL A 8 12.63 -16.05 -15.82
C VAL A 8 11.98 -16.21 -17.20
N LEU A 9 11.67 -17.44 -17.60
CA LEU A 9 10.95 -17.70 -18.86
C LEU A 9 9.55 -17.09 -18.84
N ALA A 10 8.81 -17.20 -17.73
CA ALA A 10 7.50 -16.58 -17.57
C ALA A 10 7.55 -15.06 -17.73
N VAL A 11 8.62 -14.40 -17.25
CA VAL A 11 8.85 -12.97 -17.50
C VAL A 11 9.09 -12.68 -18.97
N CYS A 12 9.93 -13.47 -19.64
CA CYS A 12 10.21 -13.27 -21.07
C CYS A 12 8.92 -13.41 -21.92
N GLU A 13 8.12 -14.43 -21.63
CA GLU A 13 6.82 -14.66 -22.28
C GLU A 13 5.83 -13.53 -21.98
N PHE A 14 5.77 -13.08 -20.72
CA PHE A 14 4.95 -11.94 -20.32
C PHE A 14 5.32 -10.69 -21.12
N LEU A 15 6.61 -10.37 -21.24
CA LEU A 15 7.09 -9.23 -22.01
C LEU A 15 6.76 -9.35 -23.50
N GLY A 16 6.97 -10.54 -24.09
CA GLY A 16 6.65 -10.83 -25.48
C GLY A 16 5.16 -10.64 -25.79
N ARG A 17 4.27 -11.17 -24.93
CA ARG A 17 2.81 -11.02 -25.07
C ARG A 17 2.33 -9.57 -25.04
N HIS A 18 3.06 -8.70 -24.34
CA HIS A 18 2.74 -7.27 -24.27
C HIS A 18 3.51 -6.43 -25.30
N GLY A 19 4.14 -7.06 -26.29
CA GLY A 19 4.83 -6.35 -27.38
C GLY A 19 6.15 -5.67 -26.98
N TYR A 20 6.67 -5.92 -25.77
CA TYR A 20 7.93 -5.31 -25.33
C TYR A 20 9.13 -6.00 -25.96
N LYS A 21 9.78 -5.35 -26.93
CA LYS A 21 11.07 -5.80 -27.48
C LYS A 21 12.28 -5.34 -26.66
N LYS A 22 12.15 -4.19 -25.99
CA LYS A 22 13.17 -3.62 -25.10
C LYS A 22 12.51 -2.93 -23.90
N ILE A 23 13.16 -2.96 -22.74
CA ILE A 23 12.76 -2.19 -21.56
C ILE A 23 13.90 -1.24 -21.23
N ARG A 24 13.64 0.07 -21.31
CA ARG A 24 14.64 1.11 -21.02
C ARG A 24 15.96 0.89 -21.80
N GLY A 25 15.84 0.49 -23.07
CA GLY A 25 16.98 0.19 -23.93
C GLY A 25 17.56 -1.23 -23.81
N LEU A 26 17.23 -1.99 -22.75
CA LEU A 26 17.70 -3.36 -22.56
C LEU A 26 16.87 -4.36 -23.36
N SER A 27 17.55 -5.28 -24.06
CA SER A 27 16.88 -6.37 -24.77
C SER A 27 16.30 -7.40 -23.80
N ILE A 28 15.28 -8.17 -24.23
CA ILE A 28 14.73 -9.28 -23.43
C ILE A 28 15.82 -10.30 -23.07
N ASN A 29 16.75 -10.59 -23.99
CA ASN A 29 17.87 -11.50 -23.73
C ASN A 29 18.81 -10.97 -22.64
N THR A 30 19.09 -9.67 -22.65
CA THR A 30 19.87 -9.01 -21.60
C THR A 30 19.15 -9.09 -20.26
N ILE A 31 17.84 -8.81 -20.25
CA ILE A 31 17.01 -8.89 -19.04
C ILE A 31 17.00 -10.32 -18.48
N LYS A 32 16.82 -11.33 -19.33
CA LYS A 32 16.91 -12.74 -18.99
C LYS A 32 18.26 -13.08 -18.35
N ALA A 33 19.35 -12.66 -18.97
CA ALA A 33 20.70 -12.90 -18.46
C ALA A 33 20.92 -12.24 -17.09
N LEU A 34 20.44 -11.00 -16.89
CA LEU A 34 20.52 -10.30 -15.60
C LEU A 34 19.70 -11.00 -14.51
N PHE A 35 18.48 -11.45 -14.81
CA PHE A 35 17.67 -12.22 -13.87
C PHE A 35 18.36 -13.52 -13.46
N LEU A 36 18.86 -14.30 -14.42
CA LEU A 36 19.59 -15.53 -14.14
C LEU A 36 20.83 -15.26 -13.32
N HIS A 37 21.60 -14.22 -13.66
CA HIS A 37 22.79 -13.84 -12.88
C HIS A 37 22.46 -13.56 -11.42
N VAL A 38 21.40 -12.80 -11.12
CA VAL A 38 20.98 -12.52 -9.74
C VAL A 38 20.55 -13.79 -8.99
N LEU A 39 19.79 -14.68 -9.66
CA LEU A 39 19.28 -15.90 -9.04
C LEU A 39 20.37 -16.96 -8.81
N GLU A 40 21.30 -17.10 -9.77
CA GLU A 40 22.39 -18.08 -9.74
C GLU A 40 23.53 -17.65 -8.82
N ASN A 41 23.62 -16.36 -8.48
CA ASN A 41 24.63 -15.81 -7.58
C ASN A 41 24.03 -15.33 -6.24
N SER A 42 22.95 -15.99 -5.79
CA SER A 42 22.35 -15.75 -4.48
C SER A 42 23.03 -16.58 -3.40
N TYR A 43 23.82 -15.92 -2.54
CA TYR A 43 24.54 -16.53 -1.42
C TYR A 43 24.15 -15.84 -0.10
N PHE A 44 24.09 -16.60 0.99
CA PHE A 44 23.86 -16.06 2.33
C PHE A 44 24.76 -16.74 3.36
N VAL A 45 25.04 -16.01 4.44
CA VAL A 45 25.84 -16.48 5.56
C VAL A 45 24.94 -16.69 6.77
N LEU A 46 25.05 -17.86 7.40
CA LEU A 46 24.45 -18.12 8.69
C LEU A 46 25.55 -18.06 9.76
N GLN A 47 25.43 -17.09 10.66
CA GLN A 47 26.31 -16.91 11.82
C GLN A 47 25.48 -17.09 13.08
N LEU A 48 25.69 -18.19 13.80
CA LEU A 48 25.07 -18.44 15.10
C LEU A 48 26.06 -18.09 16.23
N PRO A 49 25.59 -17.64 17.40
CA PRO A 49 26.47 -17.34 18.52
C PRO A 49 27.36 -18.54 18.88
N GLY A 50 28.68 -18.31 18.96
CA GLY A 50 29.65 -19.36 19.33
C GLY A 50 30.00 -20.37 18.22
N LEU A 51 29.56 -20.16 16.98
CA LEU A 51 29.90 -21.01 15.83
C LEU A 51 30.58 -20.20 14.71
N GLU A 52 31.35 -20.86 13.85
CA GLU A 52 31.94 -20.24 12.65
C GLU A 52 30.88 -19.97 11.54
N PRO A 53 31.09 -18.95 10.70
CA PRO A 53 30.15 -18.59 9.63
C PRO A 53 30.06 -19.70 8.58
N LYS A 54 28.83 -20.09 8.24
CA LYS A 54 28.56 -21.04 7.15
C LYS A 54 27.93 -20.33 5.96
N TYR A 55 28.50 -20.58 4.78
CA TYR A 55 28.07 -20.01 3.50
C TYR A 55 27.14 -20.99 2.78
N TYR A 56 26.01 -20.48 2.29
CA TYR A 56 25.02 -21.25 1.57
C TYR A 56 24.69 -20.59 0.25
N LYS A 57 24.48 -21.42 -0.79
CA LYS A 57 23.95 -20.99 -2.08
C LYS A 57 22.47 -21.32 -2.15
N GLN A 58 21.65 -20.35 -2.53
CA GLN A 58 20.23 -20.58 -2.75
C GLN A 58 20.01 -21.22 -4.13
N THR A 59 19.48 -22.44 -4.16
CA THR A 59 19.28 -23.24 -5.38
C THR A 59 17.86 -23.20 -5.92
N ARG A 60 16.88 -22.75 -5.13
CA ARG A 60 15.47 -22.58 -5.52
C ARG A 60 14.92 -21.25 -4.99
N GLY A 61 14.00 -20.64 -5.74
CA GLY A 61 13.51 -19.30 -5.45
C GLY A 61 14.60 -18.22 -5.58
N GLY A 62 14.39 -17.08 -4.94
CA GLY A 62 15.41 -16.05 -4.80
C GLY A 62 15.39 -15.43 -3.41
N ALA A 63 16.33 -14.54 -3.12
CA ALA A 63 16.46 -13.95 -1.80
C ALA A 63 15.17 -13.21 -1.39
N MET A 64 14.68 -13.47 -0.17
CA MET A 64 13.55 -12.74 0.40
C MET A 64 13.92 -11.25 0.55
N GLY A 65 12.99 -10.36 0.20
CA GLY A 65 13.23 -8.91 0.19
C GLY A 65 13.91 -8.37 -1.07
N SER A 66 14.37 -9.23 -1.98
CA SER A 66 14.87 -8.81 -3.29
C SER A 66 13.71 -8.34 -4.18
N ALA A 67 13.77 -7.10 -4.64
CA ALA A 67 12.81 -6.55 -5.60
C ALA A 67 12.76 -7.36 -6.91
N CYS A 68 13.89 -7.96 -7.29
CA CYS A 68 14.02 -8.82 -8.47
C CYS A 68 13.24 -10.13 -8.33
N THR A 69 13.50 -10.88 -7.25
CA THR A 69 12.80 -12.12 -6.91
C THR A 69 11.29 -11.90 -6.86
N GLN A 70 10.88 -10.74 -6.36
CA GLN A 70 9.48 -10.45 -6.20
C GLN A 70 8.72 -10.33 -7.52
N VAL A 71 9.29 -9.61 -8.49
CA VAL A 71 8.69 -9.46 -9.82
C VAL A 71 8.56 -10.83 -10.50
N LEU A 72 9.59 -11.67 -10.35
CA LEU A 72 9.57 -13.04 -10.85
C LEU A 72 8.44 -13.87 -10.22
N ALA A 73 8.28 -13.80 -8.90
CA ALA A 73 7.22 -14.50 -8.18
C ALA A 73 5.83 -14.06 -8.65
N ASP A 74 5.58 -12.74 -8.71
CA ASP A 74 4.29 -12.20 -9.08
C ASP A 74 3.87 -12.60 -10.50
N ILE A 75 4.81 -12.58 -11.46
CA ILE A 75 4.55 -12.97 -12.86
C ILE A 75 4.41 -14.49 -13.00
N TYR A 76 5.25 -15.27 -12.32
CA TYR A 76 5.21 -16.73 -12.38
C TYR A 76 3.88 -17.26 -11.83
N VAL A 77 3.48 -16.81 -10.63
CA VAL A 77 2.21 -17.18 -10.01
C VAL A 77 1.03 -16.67 -10.86
N ARG A 78 1.14 -15.48 -11.47
CA ARG A 78 0.12 -14.98 -12.40
C ARG A 78 -0.09 -15.88 -13.61
N LYS A 79 0.99 -16.42 -14.18
CA LYS A 79 0.90 -17.38 -15.30
C LYS A 79 0.24 -18.68 -14.83
N TRP A 80 0.62 -19.18 -13.67
CA TRP A 80 0.10 -20.42 -13.10
C TRP A 80 -1.40 -20.35 -12.77
N GLU A 81 -1.86 -19.24 -12.19
CA GLU A 81 -3.26 -19.02 -11.80
C GLU A 81 -4.18 -18.60 -12.96
N ASN A 82 -3.63 -18.26 -14.14
CA ASN A 82 -4.34 -17.53 -15.20
C ASN A 82 -5.69 -18.15 -15.58
N ASP A 83 -5.72 -19.46 -15.90
CA ASP A 83 -6.95 -20.12 -16.33
C ASP A 83 -7.98 -20.20 -15.20
N PHE A 84 -7.53 -20.32 -13.95
CA PHE A 84 -8.40 -20.32 -12.79
C PHE A 84 -9.04 -18.94 -12.60
N VAL A 85 -8.26 -17.87 -12.73
CA VAL A 85 -8.75 -16.50 -12.65
C VAL A 85 -9.73 -16.18 -13.78
N GLN A 86 -9.46 -16.65 -15.00
CA GLN A 86 -10.38 -16.45 -16.12
C GLN A 86 -11.73 -17.13 -15.88
N LYS A 87 -11.75 -18.36 -15.36
CA LYS A 87 -13.00 -19.06 -15.00
C LYS A 87 -13.78 -18.31 -13.90
N GLN A 88 -13.08 -17.86 -12.86
CA GLN A 88 -13.68 -17.04 -11.78
C GLN A 88 -14.36 -15.77 -12.34
N GLN A 89 -13.69 -15.07 -13.25
CA GLN A 89 -14.25 -13.88 -13.90
C GLN A 89 -15.48 -14.18 -14.75
N GLN A 90 -15.48 -15.30 -15.50
CA GLN A 90 -16.63 -15.73 -16.29
C GLN A 90 -17.86 -16.03 -15.42
N GLU A 91 -17.65 -16.50 -14.20
CA GLU A 91 -18.71 -16.84 -13.24
C GLU A 91 -19.17 -15.64 -12.39
N ASN A 92 -18.65 -14.44 -12.64
CA ASN A 92 -18.85 -13.23 -11.82
C ASN A 92 -18.46 -13.44 -10.35
N GLU A 93 -17.41 -14.22 -10.13
CA GLU A 93 -16.84 -14.47 -8.82
C GLU A 93 -15.62 -13.55 -8.59
N LEU A 94 -15.45 -13.07 -7.34
CA LEU A 94 -14.32 -12.23 -6.97
C LEU A 94 -13.06 -13.08 -6.85
N TYR A 95 -11.98 -12.60 -7.48
CA TYR A 95 -10.62 -13.11 -7.29
C TYR A 95 -9.69 -11.95 -6.98
N PHE A 96 -9.13 -11.92 -5.77
CA PHE A 96 -8.11 -10.96 -5.38
C PHE A 96 -6.87 -11.71 -4.92
N ARG A 97 -5.70 -11.24 -5.36
CA ARG A 97 -4.42 -11.74 -4.87
C ARG A 97 -3.54 -10.59 -4.44
N PHE A 98 -2.96 -10.74 -3.26
CA PHE A 98 -1.87 -9.89 -2.79
C PHE A 98 -0.71 -10.80 -2.42
N ARG A 99 0.29 -10.84 -3.30
CA ARG A 99 1.47 -11.70 -3.12
C ARG A 99 1.06 -13.16 -3.07
N ASP A 100 1.19 -13.77 -1.91
CA ASP A 100 0.90 -15.17 -1.64
C ASP A 100 -0.50 -15.36 -1.02
N ASP A 101 -1.16 -14.29 -0.58
CA ASP A 101 -2.53 -14.35 -0.04
C ASP A 101 -3.55 -14.20 -1.19
N VAL A 102 -4.54 -15.09 -1.22
CA VAL A 102 -5.61 -15.10 -2.22
C VAL A 102 -6.98 -15.05 -1.51
N PHE A 103 -7.88 -14.22 -2.02
CA PHE A 103 -9.28 -14.18 -1.64
C PHE A 103 -10.15 -14.53 -2.84
N ILE A 104 -11.03 -15.50 -2.64
CA ILE A 104 -12.01 -15.91 -3.64
C ILE A 104 -13.41 -15.92 -3.04
N THR A 105 -14.40 -15.60 -3.85
CA THR A 105 -15.80 -15.94 -3.55
C THR A 105 -16.22 -17.06 -4.48
N THR A 106 -17.09 -17.97 -4.06
CA THR A 106 -17.67 -18.92 -5.00
C THR A 106 -19.13 -19.25 -4.69
N ARG A 107 -19.91 -19.54 -5.74
CA ARG A 107 -21.27 -20.08 -5.65
C ARG A 107 -21.31 -21.60 -5.76
N LEU A 108 -20.16 -22.21 -6.02
CA LEU A 108 -20.03 -23.66 -6.13
C LEU A 108 -20.19 -24.34 -4.78
N MET A 109 -20.59 -25.61 -4.84
CA MET A 109 -20.57 -26.46 -3.64
C MET A 109 -19.13 -26.70 -3.19
N PRO A 110 -18.88 -26.89 -1.87
CA PRO A 110 -17.54 -27.08 -1.32
C PRO A 110 -16.69 -28.12 -2.06
N GLN A 111 -17.29 -29.25 -2.47
CA GLN A 111 -16.60 -30.33 -3.17
C GLN A 111 -16.13 -29.92 -4.57
N GLN A 112 -16.90 -29.08 -5.26
CA GLN A 112 -16.57 -28.62 -6.62
C GLN A 112 -15.41 -27.62 -6.59
N ILE A 113 -15.40 -26.69 -5.63
CA ILE A 113 -14.28 -25.75 -5.48
C ILE A 113 -13.01 -26.48 -5.02
N GLU A 114 -13.14 -27.46 -4.11
CA GLU A 114 -12.02 -28.29 -3.68
C GLU A 114 -11.40 -29.08 -4.84
N SER A 115 -12.23 -29.63 -5.72
CA SER A 115 -11.77 -30.28 -6.96
C SER A 115 -11.01 -29.30 -7.86
N ARG A 116 -11.54 -28.09 -8.10
CA ARG A 116 -10.86 -27.05 -8.91
C ARG A 116 -9.52 -26.62 -8.31
N LEU A 117 -9.45 -26.45 -6.99
CA LEU A 117 -8.21 -26.09 -6.29
C LEU A 117 -7.19 -27.24 -6.33
N SER A 118 -7.66 -28.49 -6.29
CA SER A 118 -6.83 -29.69 -6.43
C SER A 118 -6.24 -29.79 -7.84
N GLU A 119 -7.02 -29.53 -8.89
CA GLU A 119 -6.52 -29.44 -10.28
C GLU A 119 -5.45 -28.36 -10.43
N LEU A 120 -5.67 -27.19 -9.83
CA LEU A 120 -4.71 -26.09 -9.86
C LEU A 120 -3.38 -26.48 -9.18
N ASN A 121 -3.45 -27.19 -8.05
CA ASN A 121 -2.27 -27.73 -7.35
C ASN A 121 -1.52 -28.80 -8.15
N GLN A 122 -2.15 -29.47 -9.12
CA GLN A 122 -1.47 -30.45 -9.97
C GLN A 122 -0.66 -29.82 -11.11
N LYS A 123 -0.90 -28.53 -11.44
CA LYS A 123 -0.20 -27.86 -12.55
C LYS A 123 1.31 -27.69 -12.34
N ASP A 124 1.75 -27.52 -11.09
CA ASP A 124 3.16 -27.32 -10.75
C ASP A 124 3.44 -27.83 -9.34
N SER A 125 4.35 -28.81 -9.22
CA SER A 125 4.77 -29.38 -7.94
C SER A 125 5.52 -28.40 -7.02
N SER A 126 5.95 -27.26 -7.54
CA SER A 126 6.65 -26.20 -6.80
C SER A 126 5.71 -25.22 -6.11
N LEU A 127 4.43 -25.22 -6.47
CA LEU A 127 3.38 -24.37 -5.90
C LEU A 127 2.30 -25.24 -5.27
N LYS A 128 1.78 -24.78 -4.13
CA LYS A 128 0.65 -25.42 -3.45
C LYS A 128 -0.21 -24.34 -2.83
N ILE A 129 -1.45 -24.22 -3.27
CA ILE A 129 -2.49 -23.48 -2.58
C ILE A 129 -3.01 -24.33 -1.43
N THR A 130 -2.92 -23.75 -0.24
CA THR A 130 -3.69 -24.14 0.93
C THR A 130 -4.87 -23.19 1.04
N TRP A 131 -6.06 -23.71 1.35
CA TRP A 131 -7.26 -22.91 1.41
C TRP A 131 -8.03 -23.20 2.70
N GLU A 132 -8.75 -22.20 3.15
CA GLU A 132 -9.81 -22.30 4.15
C GLU A 132 -11.01 -21.52 3.60
N GLY A 133 -12.22 -21.96 3.95
CA GLY A 133 -13.44 -21.40 3.40
C GLY A 133 -14.59 -21.44 4.39
N GLY A 134 -15.62 -20.66 4.10
CA GLY A 134 -16.81 -20.58 4.94
C GLY A 134 -17.59 -19.30 4.70
N LYS A 135 -18.57 -19.04 5.57
CA LYS A 135 -19.37 -17.80 5.53
C LYS A 135 -18.60 -16.59 6.04
N LYS A 136 -17.45 -16.80 6.68
CA LYS A 136 -16.59 -15.77 7.26
C LYS A 136 -15.14 -16.14 6.98
N VAL A 137 -14.39 -15.22 6.38
CA VAL A 137 -12.97 -15.43 6.04
C VAL A 137 -12.17 -14.16 6.28
N ASP A 138 -10.89 -14.32 6.59
CA ASP A 138 -9.98 -13.21 6.81
C ASP A 138 -9.04 -13.07 5.60
N TYR A 139 -8.90 -11.86 5.07
CA TYR A 139 -7.98 -11.56 3.98
C TYR A 139 -7.26 -10.24 4.25
N LEU A 140 -5.93 -10.33 4.35
CA LEU A 140 -5.05 -9.24 4.75
C LEU A 140 -5.47 -8.64 6.10
N ASP A 141 -6.19 -7.52 6.04
CA ASP A 141 -6.52 -6.68 7.16
C ASP A 141 -8.06 -6.50 7.29
N VAL A 142 -8.81 -7.32 6.55
CA VAL A 142 -10.27 -7.34 6.46
C VAL A 142 -10.82 -8.73 6.77
N THR A 143 -11.80 -8.78 7.65
CA THR A 143 -12.68 -9.94 7.85
C THR A 143 -13.94 -9.72 7.03
N THR A 144 -14.26 -10.66 6.15
CA THR A 144 -15.45 -10.62 5.28
C THR A 144 -16.41 -11.72 5.69
N GLU A 145 -17.68 -11.36 5.90
CA GLU A 145 -18.77 -12.25 6.26
C GLU A 145 -19.93 -12.14 5.25
N ILE A 146 -20.54 -13.26 4.90
CA ILE A 146 -21.68 -13.31 3.98
C ILE A 146 -22.92 -12.72 4.67
N GLU A 147 -23.45 -11.65 4.10
CA GLU A 147 -24.69 -10.99 4.52
C GLU A 147 -25.57 -10.79 3.28
N ALA A 148 -26.10 -11.90 2.75
CA ALA A 148 -26.74 -11.94 1.45
C ALA A 148 -27.82 -10.84 1.27
N PRO A 149 -27.82 -10.10 0.15
CA PRO A 149 -26.98 -10.27 -1.05
C PRO A 149 -25.58 -9.61 -0.98
N ASN A 150 -25.22 -8.99 0.14
CA ASN A 150 -24.00 -8.22 0.33
C ASN A 150 -22.94 -8.98 1.16
N PHE A 151 -21.82 -8.30 1.40
CA PHE A 151 -20.82 -8.72 2.38
C PHE A 151 -20.76 -7.71 3.51
N LYS A 152 -20.69 -8.25 4.73
CA LYS A 152 -20.31 -7.50 5.91
C LYS A 152 -18.78 -7.53 6.04
N THR A 153 -18.16 -6.36 6.21
CA THR A 153 -16.70 -6.25 6.35
C THR A 153 -16.32 -5.59 7.66
N THR A 154 -15.32 -6.13 8.35
CA THR A 154 -14.79 -5.62 9.62
C THR A 154 -13.26 -5.70 9.64
N VAL A 155 -12.61 -4.98 10.57
CA VAL A 155 -11.14 -4.96 10.65
C VAL A 155 -10.62 -6.25 11.27
N PHE A 156 -9.84 -7.02 10.51
CA PHE A 156 -9.18 -8.21 11.00
C PHE A 156 -7.97 -7.86 11.87
N ARG A 157 -7.76 -8.61 12.96
CA ARG A 157 -6.56 -8.56 13.80
C ARG A 157 -6.12 -9.97 14.14
N LYS A 158 -4.87 -10.29 13.81
CA LYS A 158 -4.24 -11.53 14.27
C LYS A 158 -4.21 -11.55 15.80
N LEU A 159 -4.54 -12.68 16.41
CA LEU A 159 -4.53 -12.84 17.87
C LEU A 159 -3.17 -12.50 18.50
N ALA A 160 -2.08 -12.83 17.80
CA ALA A 160 -0.71 -12.52 18.22
C ALA A 160 -0.29 -11.05 17.98
N ALA A 161 -1.09 -10.26 17.27
CA ALA A 161 -0.76 -8.86 17.00
C ALA A 161 -0.98 -8.04 18.27
N GLN A 162 0.11 -7.67 18.94
CA GLN A 162 0.06 -6.68 20.00
C GLN A 162 -0.47 -5.36 19.43
N PRO A 163 -1.23 -4.57 20.22
CA PRO A 163 -1.74 -3.27 19.80
C PRO A 163 -0.61 -2.22 19.81
N TYR A 164 0.52 -2.52 19.19
CA TYR A 164 1.69 -1.66 19.14
C TYR A 164 1.59 -0.73 17.93
N VAL A 165 1.64 0.56 18.21
CA VAL A 165 1.91 1.60 17.21
C VAL A 165 3.09 2.41 17.69
N LEU A 166 3.62 3.29 16.84
CA LEU A 166 4.73 4.14 17.24
C LEU A 166 4.38 4.90 18.54
N PRO A 167 5.14 4.71 19.63
CA PRO A 167 4.87 5.37 20.90
C PRO A 167 4.91 6.90 20.77
N PHE A 168 4.05 7.57 21.53
CA PHE A 168 3.91 9.03 21.44
C PHE A 168 5.22 9.79 21.70
N HIS A 169 6.05 9.26 22.61
CA HIS A 169 7.34 9.85 23.01
C HIS A 169 8.53 9.39 22.16
N SER A 170 8.30 8.63 21.09
CA SER A 170 9.40 8.26 20.19
C SER A 170 9.99 9.50 19.51
N SER A 171 11.29 9.45 19.19
CA SER A 171 12.01 10.54 18.51
C SER A 171 11.69 10.58 17.01
N HIS A 172 10.42 10.83 16.68
CA HIS A 172 9.95 10.99 15.31
C HIS A 172 9.30 12.37 15.11
N PRO A 173 9.27 12.90 13.88
CA PRO A 173 8.57 14.14 13.59
C PRO A 173 7.11 14.11 14.05
N LYS A 174 6.65 15.19 14.70
CA LYS A 174 5.29 15.30 15.26
C LYS A 174 4.16 15.02 14.24
N HIS A 175 4.41 15.22 12.95
CA HIS A 175 3.41 14.93 11.93
C HIS A 175 3.11 13.42 11.82
N ILE A 176 4.08 12.54 12.13
CA ILE A 176 3.88 11.08 12.13
C ILE A 176 2.93 10.68 13.26
N THR A 177 3.19 11.11 14.48
CA THR A 177 2.32 10.83 15.63
C THR A 177 0.93 11.45 15.49
N ARG A 178 0.80 12.62 14.84
CA ARG A 178 -0.51 13.19 14.46
C ARG A 178 -1.25 12.36 13.41
N ASN A 179 -0.53 11.73 12.49
CA ASN A 179 -1.14 10.98 11.39
C ASN A 179 -1.62 9.58 11.81
N ILE A 180 -1.05 8.99 12.86
CA ILE A 180 -1.39 7.63 13.30
C ILE A 180 -2.88 7.50 13.68
N PRO A 181 -3.46 8.34 14.56
CA PRO A 181 -4.90 8.26 14.88
C PRO A 181 -5.77 8.46 13.64
N HIS A 182 -5.42 9.42 12.79
CA HIS A 182 -6.16 9.74 11.57
C HIS A 182 -6.17 8.56 10.58
N ALA A 183 -5.00 8.01 10.27
CA ALA A 183 -4.86 6.87 9.37
C ALA A 183 -5.59 5.62 9.91
N ALA A 184 -5.55 5.40 11.22
CA ALA A 184 -6.26 4.29 11.86
C ALA A 184 -7.79 4.46 11.74
N ALA A 185 -8.34 5.63 12.06
CA ALA A 185 -9.77 5.92 11.93
C ALA A 185 -10.25 5.88 10.47
N LEU A 186 -9.43 6.38 9.55
CA LEU A 186 -9.67 6.32 8.12
C LEU A 186 -9.76 4.87 7.62
N ARG A 187 -8.79 4.03 8.02
CA ARG A 187 -8.77 2.61 7.71
C ARG A 187 -10.01 1.89 8.27
N ALA A 188 -10.36 2.15 9.53
CA ALA A 188 -11.56 1.60 10.16
C ALA A 188 -12.82 1.96 9.35
N THR A 189 -12.95 3.21 8.92
CA THR A 189 -14.10 3.69 8.15
C THR A 189 -14.19 3.05 6.76
N ARG A 190 -13.04 2.81 6.10
CA ARG A 190 -13.00 2.07 4.81
C ARG A 190 -13.47 0.64 4.97
N ILE A 191 -13.03 -0.02 6.03
CA ILE A 191 -13.23 -1.46 6.20
C ILE A 191 -14.59 -1.77 6.80
N CYS A 192 -15.01 -1.11 7.88
CA CYS A 192 -16.25 -1.44 8.57
C CYS A 192 -17.49 -1.06 7.73
N SER A 193 -18.26 -2.04 7.27
CA SER A 193 -19.48 -1.78 6.50
C SER A 193 -20.63 -1.26 7.36
N HIS A 194 -20.70 -1.68 8.63
CA HIS A 194 -21.72 -1.24 9.59
C HIS A 194 -21.18 -0.22 10.59
N ARG A 195 -22.06 0.68 11.02
CA ARG A 195 -21.74 1.75 11.97
C ARG A 195 -21.34 1.24 13.35
N ASP A 196 -21.95 0.15 13.81
CA ASP A 196 -21.68 -0.38 15.15
C ASP A 196 -20.32 -1.10 15.19
N ASP A 197 -19.94 -1.78 14.11
CA ASP A 197 -18.57 -2.32 13.95
C ASP A 197 -17.54 -1.18 13.87
N LEU A 198 -17.86 -0.08 13.16
CA LEU A 198 -17.00 1.09 13.14
C LEU A 198 -16.85 1.69 14.55
N ARG A 199 -17.94 1.84 15.31
CA ARG A 199 -17.89 2.37 16.68
C ARG A 199 -16.95 1.55 17.55
N ASN A 200 -17.15 0.22 17.56
CA ASN A 200 -16.30 -0.71 18.30
C ASN A 200 -14.83 -0.61 17.87
N GLU A 201 -14.59 -0.43 16.57
CA GLU A 201 -13.26 -0.29 16.02
C GLU A 201 -12.57 1.03 16.42
N LEU A 202 -13.29 2.14 16.44
CA LEU A 202 -12.77 3.43 16.91
C LEU A 202 -12.42 3.37 18.41
N ASP A 203 -13.21 2.67 19.22
CA ASP A 203 -12.91 2.48 20.64
C ASP A 203 -11.67 1.60 20.85
N ARG A 204 -11.51 0.54 20.05
CA ARG A 204 -10.26 -0.24 20.01
C ARG A 204 -9.06 0.61 19.62
N ILE A 205 -9.21 1.52 18.65
CA ILE A 205 -8.14 2.46 18.27
C ILE A 205 -7.78 3.39 19.43
N ARG A 206 -8.77 3.92 20.17
CA ARG A 206 -8.52 4.74 21.36
C ARG A 206 -7.72 3.98 22.42
N ILE A 207 -8.12 2.74 22.72
CA ILE A 207 -7.39 1.88 23.67
C ILE A 207 -5.95 1.65 23.20
N MET A 208 -5.77 1.28 21.94
CA MET A 208 -4.44 1.11 21.33
C MET A 208 -3.59 2.38 21.49
N LEU A 209 -4.12 3.57 21.21
CA LEU A 209 -3.39 4.82 21.34
C LEU A 209 -3.01 5.12 22.81
N LEU A 210 -3.91 4.88 23.76
CA LEU A 210 -3.65 5.04 25.19
C LEU A 210 -2.54 4.10 25.68
N LEU A 211 -2.55 2.83 25.24
CA LEU A 211 -1.49 1.86 25.56
C LEU A 211 -0.12 2.32 25.03
N ASN A 212 -0.09 3.03 23.90
CA ASN A 212 1.12 3.61 23.30
C ASN A 212 1.43 5.04 23.78
N LYS A 213 0.88 5.43 24.94
CA LYS A 213 1.15 6.68 25.67
C LYS A 213 0.73 7.97 24.96
N TYR A 214 -0.25 7.89 24.06
CA TYR A 214 -0.83 9.10 23.48
C TYR A 214 -1.68 9.84 24.53
N PRO A 215 -1.49 11.15 24.74
CA PRO A 215 -2.30 11.92 25.68
C PRO A 215 -3.78 11.94 25.28
N PRO A 216 -4.74 11.75 26.21
CA PRO A 216 -6.18 11.72 25.88
C PRO A 216 -6.66 12.92 25.06
N ARG A 217 -6.34 14.14 25.50
CA ARG A 217 -6.68 15.39 24.77
C ARG A 217 -6.09 15.44 23.35
N PHE A 218 -4.94 14.79 23.13
CA PHE A 218 -4.33 14.71 21.81
C PHE A 218 -5.11 13.73 20.92
N ILE A 219 -5.52 12.59 21.47
CA ILE A 219 -6.36 11.60 20.78
C ILE A 219 -7.66 12.27 20.35
N ASP A 220 -8.39 12.90 21.28
CA ASP A 220 -9.67 13.55 20.99
C ASP A 220 -9.55 14.57 19.86
N ARG A 221 -8.53 15.44 19.93
CA ARG A 221 -8.26 16.43 18.88
C ARG A 221 -7.98 15.78 17.52
N GLN A 222 -7.26 14.66 17.46
CA GLN A 222 -7.02 13.98 16.19
C GLN A 222 -8.28 13.27 15.66
N MET A 223 -9.13 12.75 16.55
CA MET A 223 -10.43 12.16 16.17
C MET A 223 -11.39 13.24 15.64
N GLU A 224 -11.49 14.39 16.32
CA GLU A 224 -12.26 15.56 15.87
C GLU A 224 -11.81 16.03 14.48
N ARG A 225 -10.49 16.12 14.27
CA ARG A 225 -9.92 16.49 12.97
C ARG A 225 -10.33 15.49 11.89
N PHE A 226 -10.32 14.20 12.20
CA PHE A 226 -10.75 13.15 11.27
C PHE A 226 -12.25 13.28 10.95
N PHE A 227 -13.11 13.41 11.96
CA PHE A 227 -14.55 13.60 11.75
C PHE A 227 -14.82 14.85 10.91
N GLN A 228 -14.19 15.99 11.23
CA GLN A 228 -14.37 17.23 10.50
C GLN A 228 -13.96 17.13 9.04
N GLU A 229 -12.92 16.33 8.72
CA GLU A 229 -12.52 16.08 7.33
C GLU A 229 -13.56 15.25 6.56
N VAL A 230 -14.12 14.23 7.21
CA VAL A 230 -15.04 13.27 6.58
C VAL A 230 -16.47 13.84 6.50
N THR A 231 -17.01 14.33 7.61
CA THR A 231 -18.42 14.74 7.77
C THR A 231 -18.65 16.25 7.77
N LYS A 232 -17.59 17.06 7.88
CA LYS A 232 -17.64 18.52 8.17
C LYS A 232 -18.07 18.89 9.59
N GLU A 233 -18.34 17.89 10.43
CA GLU A 233 -18.66 18.07 11.85
C GLU A 233 -17.51 17.60 12.74
N LYS A 234 -17.34 18.23 13.92
CA LYS A 234 -16.30 17.82 14.87
C LYS A 234 -16.62 16.50 15.56
N THR A 235 -17.89 16.13 15.67
CA THR A 235 -18.32 14.90 16.33
C THR A 235 -18.48 13.74 15.36
N GLY A 236 -18.36 12.52 15.89
CA GLY A 236 -18.54 11.29 15.11
C GLY A 236 -19.99 10.94 14.80
N ASP A 237 -20.97 11.73 15.27
CA ASP A 237 -22.39 11.33 15.28
C ASP A 237 -22.95 11.10 13.88
N LEU A 238 -22.57 11.94 12.91
CA LEU A 238 -22.97 11.77 11.51
C LEU A 238 -22.36 10.52 10.88
N LEU A 239 -21.09 10.24 11.17
CA LEU A 239 -20.37 9.08 10.63
C LEU A 239 -20.89 7.78 11.25
N LEU A 240 -21.12 7.77 12.57
CA LEU A 240 -21.62 6.64 13.34
C LEU A 240 -23.15 6.54 13.33
N GLY A 241 -23.81 7.41 12.56
CA GLY A 241 -25.26 7.50 12.45
C GLY A 241 -25.83 6.63 11.34
N VAL A 242 -27.06 6.92 10.93
CA VAL A 242 -27.74 6.23 9.82
C VAL A 242 -27.06 6.46 8.46
N ASN A 243 -26.30 7.55 8.33
CA ASN A 243 -25.63 7.96 7.09
C ASN A 243 -24.22 7.39 6.94
N HIS A 244 -23.80 6.42 7.77
CA HIS A 244 -22.46 5.80 7.71
C HIS A 244 -22.05 5.40 6.28
N HIS A 245 -22.93 4.70 5.57
CA HIS A 245 -22.69 4.23 4.19
C HIS A 245 -22.22 5.36 3.27
N LYS A 246 -22.92 6.50 3.27
CA LYS A 246 -22.61 7.67 2.45
C LYS A 246 -21.19 8.21 2.72
N TYR A 247 -20.80 8.28 4.00
CA TYR A 247 -19.46 8.76 4.36
C TYR A 247 -18.38 7.73 4.06
N ARG A 248 -18.69 6.44 4.22
CA ARG A 248 -17.80 5.35 3.84
C ARG A 248 -17.51 5.36 2.34
N GLU A 249 -18.53 5.49 1.49
CA GLU A 249 -18.37 5.60 0.03
C GLU A 249 -17.44 6.76 -0.34
N LYS A 250 -17.65 7.94 0.26
CA LYS A 250 -16.79 9.11 0.07
C LYS A 250 -15.32 8.82 0.40
N VAL A 251 -15.06 8.07 1.47
CA VAL A 251 -13.71 7.73 1.93
C VAL A 251 -13.05 6.63 1.08
N LEU A 252 -13.86 5.78 0.42
CA LEU A 252 -13.41 4.77 -0.53
C LEU A 252 -13.07 5.35 -1.90
N ASP A 253 -13.63 6.51 -2.25
CA ASP A 253 -13.29 7.19 -3.49
C ASP A 253 -11.79 7.51 -3.57
N THR A 254 -11.15 7.02 -4.64
CA THR A 254 -9.73 7.26 -4.90
C THR A 254 -9.39 8.74 -5.15
N THR A 255 -10.37 9.56 -5.56
CA THR A 255 -10.21 11.00 -5.74
C THR A 255 -10.13 11.74 -4.41
N TRP A 256 -10.79 11.24 -3.35
CA TRP A 256 -10.78 11.88 -2.03
C TRP A 256 -9.37 12.00 -1.44
N ASN A 257 -8.49 11.04 -1.73
CA ASN A 257 -7.08 11.10 -1.30
C ASN A 257 -6.17 11.91 -2.24
N LYS A 258 -6.65 12.26 -3.45
CA LYS A 258 -5.91 13.16 -4.34
C LYS A 258 -6.10 14.57 -3.83
N LYS A 259 -5.30 14.95 -2.83
CA LYS A 259 -5.10 16.37 -2.56
C LYS A 259 -4.43 16.94 -3.81
N ASP A 260 -5.14 17.80 -4.52
CA ASP A 260 -4.52 18.67 -5.51
C ASP A 260 -3.45 19.46 -4.77
N LYS A 261 -2.19 19.03 -4.91
CA LYS A 261 -1.08 19.89 -4.51
C LYS A 261 -1.25 21.12 -5.38
N LYS A 262 -1.48 22.30 -4.77
CA LYS A 262 -1.50 23.58 -5.49
C LYS A 262 -0.28 23.58 -6.39
N LYS A 263 -0.51 23.54 -7.71
CA LYS A 263 0.57 23.52 -8.68
C LYS A 263 1.23 24.89 -8.55
N ILE A 264 2.53 24.90 -8.23
CA ILE A 264 3.29 26.14 -8.13
C ILE A 264 3.23 26.81 -9.50
N ASP A 265 2.73 28.03 -9.55
CA ASP A 265 2.77 28.85 -10.75
C ASP A 265 4.08 29.64 -10.73
N PHE A 266 5.09 29.15 -11.46
CA PHE A 266 6.41 29.79 -11.49
C PHE A 266 6.42 31.21 -12.08
N ASN A 267 5.31 31.66 -12.69
CA ASN A 267 5.18 33.02 -13.18
C ASN A 267 4.67 33.99 -12.10
N ASN A 268 3.94 33.49 -11.10
CA ASN A 268 3.19 34.32 -10.13
C ASN A 268 3.52 33.99 -8.66
N ASP A 269 4.07 32.82 -8.36
CA ASP A 269 4.46 32.41 -7.00
C ASP A 269 5.97 32.61 -6.81
N VAL A 270 6.37 33.23 -5.69
CA VAL A 270 7.78 33.31 -5.29
C VAL A 270 8.11 32.14 -4.38
N LEU A 271 9.14 31.39 -4.74
CA LEU A 271 9.57 30.20 -4.01
C LEU A 271 10.90 30.46 -3.31
N VAL A 272 10.86 30.58 -1.98
CA VAL A 272 12.05 30.83 -1.18
C VAL A 272 12.62 29.49 -0.72
N HIS A 273 13.75 29.12 -1.31
CA HIS A 273 14.49 27.92 -0.94
C HIS A 273 15.45 28.19 0.21
N PHE A 274 15.43 27.33 1.24
CA PHE A 274 16.44 27.34 2.28
C PHE A 274 16.90 25.92 2.62
N THR A 275 18.13 25.80 3.08
CA THR A 275 18.67 24.55 3.64
C THR A 275 18.30 24.49 5.11
N TYR A 276 17.60 23.45 5.53
CA TYR A 276 17.21 23.29 6.92
C TYR A 276 18.44 23.19 7.83
N THR A 277 18.51 24.04 8.84
CA THR A 277 19.47 23.94 9.95
C THR A 277 18.70 23.84 11.28
N PRO A 278 19.26 23.16 12.31
CA PRO A 278 18.62 23.06 13.63
C PRO A 278 18.26 24.41 14.26
N SER A 279 19.02 25.46 13.95
CA SER A 279 18.76 26.84 14.41
C SER A 279 17.51 27.48 13.78
N LEU A 280 17.00 26.97 12.65
CA LEU A 280 15.82 27.48 11.94
C LEU A 280 14.54 26.70 12.23
N THR A 281 14.55 25.84 13.25
CA THR A 281 13.40 25.01 13.68
C THR A 281 12.09 25.79 13.88
N HIS A 282 12.18 27.03 14.35
CA HIS A 282 11.04 27.91 14.59
C HIS A 282 10.78 28.94 13.48
N PHE A 283 11.70 29.07 12.51
CA PHE A 283 11.63 30.10 11.47
C PHE A 283 10.41 29.91 10.56
N GLY A 284 10.13 28.67 10.14
CA GLY A 284 8.99 28.38 9.26
C GLY A 284 7.62 28.76 9.84
N ALA A 285 7.48 28.86 11.17
CA ALA A 285 6.24 29.28 11.80
C ALA A 285 6.01 30.81 11.75
N ARG A 286 7.09 31.59 11.64
CA ARG A 286 7.05 33.06 11.55
C ARG A 286 7.35 33.58 10.14
N PHE A 287 7.66 32.70 9.19
CA PHE A 287 8.11 33.08 7.85
C PHE A 287 7.16 34.08 7.17
N HIS A 288 5.87 33.78 7.10
CA HIS A 288 4.89 34.67 6.45
C HIS A 288 4.73 36.01 7.17
N GLN A 289 4.81 36.01 8.50
CA GLN A 289 4.76 37.24 9.29
C GLN A 289 5.99 38.11 9.01
N ILE A 290 7.19 37.53 9.04
CA ILE A 290 8.44 38.24 8.77
C ILE A 290 8.49 38.71 7.32
N TRP A 291 7.98 37.91 6.37
CA TRP A 291 7.88 38.31 4.97
C TRP A 291 7.04 39.57 4.82
N GLN A 292 5.86 39.60 5.46
CA GLN A 292 5.00 40.76 5.46
C GLN A 292 5.69 41.97 6.11
N GLU A 293 6.30 41.81 7.29
CA GLU A 293 7.04 42.89 7.98
C GLU A 293 8.17 43.51 7.12
N ILE A 294 8.82 42.74 6.25
CA ILE A 294 9.93 43.21 5.41
C ILE A 294 9.42 43.88 4.12
N PHE A 295 8.36 43.33 3.52
CA PHE A 295 7.90 43.71 2.18
C PHE A 295 6.60 44.52 2.18
N GLU A 296 6.08 44.89 3.34
CA GLU A 296 4.92 45.76 3.49
C GLU A 296 5.07 47.04 2.65
N GLY A 297 4.08 47.32 1.80
CA GLY A 297 4.08 48.49 0.92
C GLY A 297 5.00 48.40 -0.30
N THR A 298 5.61 47.24 -0.56
CA THR A 298 6.36 46.96 -1.79
C THR A 298 5.52 46.15 -2.78
N PRO A 299 5.88 46.11 -4.08
CA PRO A 299 5.21 45.23 -5.05
C PRO A 299 5.29 43.73 -4.73
N LEU A 300 6.10 43.33 -3.75
CA LEU A 300 6.26 41.95 -3.30
C LEU A 300 5.27 41.56 -2.18
N ASP A 301 4.52 42.51 -1.63
CA ASP A 301 3.54 42.29 -0.55
C ASP A 301 2.36 41.42 -1.02
N ASP A 302 1.90 41.65 -2.25
CA ASP A 302 0.77 40.95 -2.85
C ASP A 302 1.14 39.60 -3.50
N ILE A 303 2.43 39.27 -3.58
CA ILE A 303 2.89 38.06 -4.27
C ILE A 303 2.79 36.84 -3.32
N PRO A 304 2.09 35.76 -3.72
CA PRO A 304 2.03 34.56 -2.91
C PRO A 304 3.40 33.92 -2.73
N VAL A 305 3.89 33.89 -1.49
CA VAL A 305 5.21 33.33 -1.19
C VAL A 305 5.11 31.95 -0.55
N MET A 306 5.81 31.01 -1.16
CA MET A 306 5.86 29.62 -0.70
C MET A 306 7.21 29.28 -0.07
N TYR A 307 7.11 28.74 1.14
CA TYR A 307 8.23 28.23 1.92
C TYR A 307 8.58 26.80 1.48
N ALA A 308 9.79 26.59 0.94
CA ALA A 308 10.20 25.29 0.42
C ALA A 308 11.60 24.88 0.92
N ASN A 309 11.70 23.66 1.46
CA ASN A 309 12.98 23.08 1.86
C ASN A 309 13.79 22.70 0.61
N ARG A 310 15.04 23.17 0.55
CA ARG A 310 16.04 22.64 -0.38
C ARG A 310 16.51 21.31 0.19
N LEU A 311 15.92 20.21 -0.26
CA LEU A 311 16.48 18.89 -0.04
C LEU A 311 17.74 18.82 -0.91
N THR A 312 18.90 18.61 -0.30
CA THR A 312 20.09 18.22 -1.06
C THR A 312 19.73 17.04 -1.95
N ASP A 313 20.06 17.10 -3.24
CA ASP A 313 19.80 16.00 -4.17
C ASP A 313 20.44 14.72 -3.64
N SER A 314 19.64 13.86 -3.01
CA SER A 314 20.11 12.53 -2.66
C SER A 314 20.50 11.79 -3.93
N LEU A 315 21.46 10.87 -3.86
CA LEU A 315 21.82 9.97 -4.96
C LEU A 315 20.59 9.33 -5.64
N LYS A 316 19.51 9.08 -4.89
CA LYS A 316 18.23 8.61 -5.41
C LYS A 316 17.55 9.60 -6.37
N HIS A 317 17.61 10.90 -6.12
CA HIS A 317 17.08 11.94 -7.01
C HIS A 317 17.88 12.05 -8.31
N ILE A 318 19.21 11.86 -8.21
CA ILE A 318 20.12 11.87 -9.35
C ILE A 318 19.93 10.62 -10.22
N LEU A 319 19.72 9.45 -9.59
CA LEU A 319 19.70 8.15 -10.28
C LEU A 319 18.30 7.65 -10.65
N VAL A 320 17.23 8.14 -10.03
CA VAL A 320 15.86 7.66 -10.25
C VAL A 320 15.01 8.73 -10.91
N GLN A 321 14.99 8.74 -12.25
CA GLN A 321 14.02 9.54 -13.00
C GLN A 321 12.60 8.95 -12.90
N LYS A 322 11.60 9.85 -13.07
CA LYS A 322 10.16 9.68 -12.86
C LYS A 322 9.63 8.26 -13.10
N LYS A 323 8.83 7.79 -12.14
CA LYS A 323 8.02 6.57 -12.26
C LYS A 323 7.13 6.69 -13.52
N PRO A 324 7.02 5.66 -14.38
CA PRO A 324 6.16 5.71 -15.57
C PRO A 324 4.70 6.00 -15.19
N SER A 325 3.94 6.60 -16.12
CA SER A 325 2.54 6.97 -15.89
C SER A 325 1.70 5.72 -15.59
N LYS A 326 0.66 5.88 -14.76
CA LYS A 326 -0.27 4.77 -14.45
C LYS A 326 -1.01 4.25 -15.68
N GLU A 327 -1.17 5.07 -16.72
CA GLU A 327 -1.80 4.70 -17.99
C GLU A 327 -0.96 3.70 -18.78
N ALA A 328 0.38 3.82 -18.76
CA ALA A 328 1.28 2.83 -19.36
C ALA A 328 1.18 1.44 -18.70
N ILE A 329 0.61 1.35 -17.50
CA ILE A 329 0.39 0.10 -16.75
C ILE A 329 -1.04 -0.43 -16.95
N ARG A 330 -1.98 0.40 -17.44
CA ARG A 330 -3.42 0.10 -17.48
C ARG A 330 -3.99 -0.19 -18.87
N LEU A 331 -3.33 0.22 -19.95
CA LEU A 331 -3.88 0.04 -21.30
C LEU A 331 -3.74 -1.43 -21.75
N LEU A 332 -4.81 -2.19 -21.52
CA LEU A 332 -5.17 -3.38 -22.28
C LEU A 332 -5.78 -2.92 -23.62
N PRO A 333 -5.32 -3.40 -24.78
CA PRO A 333 -6.19 -3.49 -25.93
C PRO A 333 -7.22 -4.59 -25.61
N THR A 334 -8.49 -4.23 -25.59
CA THR A 334 -9.57 -5.20 -25.84
C THR A 334 -9.30 -5.79 -27.22
N SER A 335 -9.09 -7.10 -27.29
CA SER A 335 -9.03 -7.84 -28.55
C SER A 335 -10.35 -7.66 -29.29
N SER A 336 -10.35 -6.83 -30.33
CA SER A 336 -11.32 -6.89 -31.42
C SER A 336 -10.69 -7.75 -32.51
N GLU A 337 -11.28 -8.93 -32.67
CA GLU A 337 -11.22 -9.92 -33.78
C GLU A 337 -9.86 -10.36 -34.34
#